data_AF-A0A7V5S7F0-F1
#
_entry.id   AF-A0A7V5S7F0-F1
#
_cell.length_a   1.000
_cell.length_b   1.000
_cell.length_c   1.000
_cell.angle_alpha   90.00
_cell.angle_beta   90.00
_cell.angle_gamma   90.00
#
_symmetry.space_group_name_H-M   'P 1'
#
loop_
_entity.id
_entity.type
_entity.pdbx_description
1 polymer ?
#
loop_
_entity_poly.entity_id
_entity_poly.type
_entity_poly.pdbx_seq_one_letter_code
_entity_poly.pdbx_strand_id
1 'polypeptide(L)'
;MVRSAQPGVFLLHTVPGGQPRFLGRDDYDVRDKLLKWLGRSYRYFQFDYCQTPEEAFRRQCELYHQLKQYLDNTRHPERPDGTEWRCPLCDFYK
;
A
#
# COMPACT_ATOMS: atom_id res chain seq x y z
N MET A 1 9.32 -22.21 9.17
CA MET A 1 10.07 -21.24 8.35
C MET A 1 9.62 -19.84 8.75
N VAL A 2 10.53 -19.01 9.25
CA VAL A 2 10.27 -17.57 9.38
C VAL A 2 10.35 -17.00 7.96
N ARG A 3 9.25 -16.42 7.45
CA ARG A 3 9.24 -15.80 6.12
C ARG A 3 10.19 -14.61 6.12
N SER A 4 10.97 -14.46 5.05
CA SER A 4 11.85 -13.30 4.83
C SER A 4 11.03 -12.01 4.71
N ALA A 5 11.67 -10.86 5.02
CA ALA A 5 11.15 -9.53 4.71
C ALA A 5 10.76 -9.46 3.23
N GLN A 6 9.57 -8.96 2.95
CA GLN A 6 9.04 -8.86 1.59
C GLN A 6 8.33 -7.52 1.36
N PRO A 7 8.58 -6.87 0.21
CA PRO A 7 7.79 -5.74 -0.23
C PRO A 7 6.31 -6.10 -0.30
N GLY A 8 5.45 -5.11 -0.23
CA GLY A 8 4.03 -5.37 -0.36
C GLY A 8 3.16 -4.14 -0.13
N VAL A 9 1.87 -4.34 -0.34
CA VAL A 9 0.82 -3.35 -0.10
C VAL A 9 -0.09 -3.81 1.03
N PHE A 10 -0.72 -2.86 1.69
CA PHE A 10 -1.69 -3.16 2.72
C PHE A 10 -2.87 -2.19 2.70
N LEU A 11 -4.03 -2.72 3.07
CA LEU A 11 -5.27 -1.98 3.27
C LEU A 11 -5.64 -2.04 4.73
N LEU A 12 -6.07 -0.91 5.30
CA LEU A 12 -6.58 -0.85 6.67
C LEU A 12 -8.05 -0.49 6.70
N HIS A 13 -8.77 -1.09 7.63
CA HIS A 13 -10.21 -0.93 7.81
C HIS A 13 -10.53 -0.64 9.28
N THR A 14 -11.58 0.14 9.52
CA THR A 14 -12.09 0.47 10.86
C THR A 14 -13.07 -0.59 11.37
N VAL A 15 -13.78 -1.27 10.47
CA VAL A 15 -14.75 -2.33 10.75
C VAL A 15 -14.43 -3.58 9.92
N PRO A 16 -14.73 -4.79 10.40
CA PRO A 16 -14.44 -6.02 9.68
C PRO A 16 -15.32 -6.11 8.43
N GLY A 17 -14.72 -6.40 7.27
CA GLY A 17 -15.43 -6.50 5.99
C GLY A 17 -15.94 -5.15 5.44
N GLY A 18 -15.63 -4.02 6.10
CA GLY A 18 -15.96 -2.70 5.61
C GLY A 18 -15.07 -2.23 4.47
N GLN A 19 -15.39 -1.06 3.91
CA GLN A 19 -14.54 -0.41 2.91
C GLN A 19 -13.16 -0.08 3.49
N PRO A 20 -12.07 -0.26 2.73
CA PRO A 20 -10.75 0.17 3.16
C PRO A 20 -10.72 1.68 3.30
N ARG A 21 -10.06 2.15 4.36
CA ARG A 21 -9.91 3.57 4.70
C ARG A 21 -8.49 4.06 4.57
N PHE A 22 -7.52 3.16 4.55
CA PHE A 22 -6.13 3.52 4.32
C PHE A 22 -5.47 2.51 3.39
N LEU A 23 -4.68 3.01 2.44
CA LEU A 23 -3.85 2.20 1.55
C LEU A 23 -2.39 2.55 1.75
N GLY A 24 -1.56 1.57 2.06
CA GLY A 24 -0.13 1.75 2.21
C GLY A 24 0.68 0.72 1.45
N ARG A 25 1.99 0.94 1.48
CA ARG A 25 3.02 0.11 0.87
C ARG A 25 4.27 0.13 1.75
N ASP A 26 5.07 -0.91 1.65
CA ASP A 26 6.48 -0.89 2.01
C ASP A 26 7.33 -1.56 0.94
N ASP A 27 8.50 -0.99 0.69
CA ASP A 27 9.41 -1.37 -0.38
C ASP A 27 10.35 -2.49 0.08
N TYR A 28 10.38 -2.81 1.37
CA TYR A 28 11.28 -3.81 1.93
C TYR A 28 10.56 -4.83 2.81
N ASP A 29 9.74 -4.37 3.76
CA ASP A 29 8.96 -5.24 4.63
C ASP A 29 7.58 -4.64 4.98
N VAL A 30 6.55 -5.15 4.30
CA VAL A 30 5.15 -4.77 4.55
C VAL A 30 4.72 -5.08 5.99
N ARG A 31 5.33 -6.09 6.63
CA ARG A 31 5.04 -6.46 8.01
C ARG A 31 5.46 -5.37 8.97
N ASP A 32 6.70 -4.89 8.85
CA ASP A 32 7.24 -3.83 9.72
C ASP A 32 6.43 -2.55 9.60
N LYS A 33 5.93 -2.25 8.41
CA LYS A 33 5.04 -1.11 8.19
C LYS A 33 3.67 -1.31 8.84
N LEU A 34 3.08 -2.50 8.71
CA LEU A 34 1.81 -2.85 9.35
C LEU A 34 1.88 -2.80 10.87
N LEU A 35 2.97 -3.27 11.48
CA LEU A 35 3.15 -3.25 12.93
C LEU A 35 3.10 -1.84 13.52
N LYS A 36 3.46 -0.80 12.76
CA LYS A 36 3.36 0.62 13.17
C LYS A 36 1.91 1.11 13.33
N TRP A 37 0.94 0.35 12.83
CA TRP A 37 -0.48 0.65 12.96
C TRP A 37 -1.16 -0.03 14.16
N LEU A 38 -0.44 -0.87 14.90
CA LEU A 38 -0.97 -1.48 16.12
C LEU A 38 -1.40 -0.41 17.13
N GLY A 39 -2.56 -0.62 17.76
CA GLY A 39 -3.13 0.29 18.75
C GLY A 39 -3.77 1.56 18.17
N ARG A 40 -3.84 1.71 16.84
CA ARG A 40 -4.53 2.83 16.18
C ARG A 40 -6.01 2.52 15.88
N SER A 41 -6.71 3.50 15.32
CA SER A 41 -8.15 3.42 15.00
C SER A 41 -8.50 2.39 13.92
N TYR A 42 -7.59 2.06 13.02
CA TYR A 42 -7.78 1.00 12.04
C TYR A 42 -7.48 -0.37 12.67
N ARG A 43 -8.52 -1.17 12.91
CA ARG A 43 -8.44 -2.42 13.68
C ARG A 43 -8.29 -3.68 12.82
N TYR A 44 -8.50 -3.56 11.51
CA TYR A 44 -8.45 -4.69 10.58
C TYR A 44 -7.55 -4.34 9.40
N PHE A 45 -6.90 -5.35 8.83
CA PHE A 45 -6.00 -5.16 7.71
C PHE A 45 -6.09 -6.32 6.71
N GLN A 46 -5.78 -6.00 5.46
CA GLN A 46 -5.47 -6.95 4.40
C GLN A 46 -4.11 -6.56 3.82
N PHE A 47 -3.38 -7.53 3.28
CA PHE A 47 -2.08 -7.27 2.67
C PHE A 47 -1.78 -8.27 1.58
N ASP A 48 -1.01 -7.81 0.60
CA ASP A 48 -0.45 -8.63 -0.45
C ASP A 48 1.07 -8.45 -0.44
N TYR A 49 1.80 -9.57 -0.53
CA TYR A 49 3.23 -9.54 -0.80
C TYR A 49 3.47 -9.29 -2.29
N CYS A 50 4.56 -8.59 -2.58
CA CYS A 50 5.06 -8.35 -3.93
C CYS A 50 6.49 -8.90 -4.04
N GLN A 51 6.90 -9.27 -5.24
CA GLN A 51 8.24 -9.80 -5.50
C GLN A 51 9.28 -8.69 -5.50
N THR A 52 8.88 -7.47 -5.89
CA THR A 52 9.78 -6.33 -5.99
C THR A 52 9.15 -5.03 -5.43
N PRO A 53 9.99 -4.05 -5.04
CA PRO A 53 9.52 -2.72 -4.64
C PRO A 53 8.70 -2.02 -5.73
N GLU A 54 9.11 -2.15 -6.99
CA GLU A 54 8.44 -1.56 -8.15
C GLU A 54 7.05 -2.18 -8.36
N GLU A 55 6.94 -3.50 -8.25
CA GLU A 55 5.66 -4.19 -8.30
C GLU A 55 4.73 -3.71 -7.18
N ALA A 56 5.25 -3.56 -5.97
CA ALA A 56 4.49 -3.00 -4.86
C ALA A 56 3.99 -1.58 -5.19
N PHE A 57 4.82 -0.72 -5.78
CA PHE A 57 4.43 0.64 -6.20
C PHE A 57 3.31 0.61 -7.24
N ARG A 58 3.47 -0.21 -8.28
CA ARG A 58 2.45 -0.38 -9.33
C ARG A 58 1.14 -0.90 -8.75
N ARG A 59 1.20 -1.90 -7.87
CA ARG A 59 0.04 -2.47 -7.19
C ARG A 59 -0.67 -1.44 -6.31
N GLN A 60 0.09 -0.61 -5.58
CA GLN A 60 -0.47 0.48 -4.80
C GLN A 60 -1.17 1.51 -5.70
N CYS A 61 -0.59 1.84 -6.86
CA CYS A 61 -1.23 2.73 -7.83
C CYS A 61 -2.57 2.16 -8.33
N GLU A 62 -2.60 0.88 -8.72
CA GLU A 62 -3.83 0.20 -9.14
C GLU A 62 -4.93 0.28 -8.07
N LEU A 63 -4.60 -0.09 -6.83
CA LEU A 63 -5.52 -0.04 -5.70
C LEU A 63 -5.95 1.39 -5.38
N TYR A 64 -5.04 2.36 -5.45
CA TYR A 64 -5.36 3.78 -5.25
C TYR A 64 -6.42 4.23 -6.25
N HIS A 65 -6.24 3.95 -7.54
CA HIS A 65 -7.20 4.37 -8.56
C HIS A 65 -8.58 3.71 -8.39
N GLN A 66 -8.63 2.49 -7.84
CA GLN A 66 -9.88 1.80 -7.53
C GLN A 66 -10.56 2.33 -6.26
N LEU A 67 -9.79 2.72 -5.24
CA LEU A 67 -10.28 2.95 -3.89
C LEU A 67 -10.26 4.41 -3.42
N LYS A 68 -9.60 5.33 -4.14
CA LYS A 68 -9.32 6.72 -3.68
C LYS A 68 -10.51 7.51 -3.14
N GLN A 69 -11.73 7.23 -3.59
CA GLN A 69 -12.95 7.86 -3.09
C GLN A 69 -13.32 7.45 -1.65
N TYR A 70 -12.78 6.33 -1.16
CA TYR A 70 -13.00 5.78 0.17
C TYR A 70 -11.79 5.93 1.10
N LEU A 71 -10.63 6.31 0.58
CA LEU A 71 -9.41 6.42 1.37
C LEU A 71 -9.33 7.76 2.11
N ASP A 72 -8.84 7.73 3.33
CA ASP A 72 -8.48 8.92 4.10
C ASP A 72 -7.16 9.53 3.57
N ASN A 73 -6.25 8.68 3.04
CA ASN A 73 -5.01 9.11 2.42
C ASN A 73 -5.16 9.21 0.89
N THR A 74 -5.71 10.33 0.43
CA THR A 74 -6.07 10.56 -0.98
C THR A 74 -4.93 11.01 -1.89
N ARG A 75 -3.70 11.11 -1.38
CA ARG A 75 -2.53 11.45 -2.22
C ARG A 75 -2.16 10.26 -3.11
N HIS A 76 -1.87 10.54 -4.37
CA HIS A 76 -1.35 9.53 -5.29
C HIS A 76 -0.08 8.89 -4.70
N PRO A 77 0.11 7.56 -4.84
CA PRO A 77 1.31 6.89 -4.36
C PRO A 77 2.59 7.55 -4.85
N GLU A 78 3.54 7.71 -3.93
CA GLU A 78 4.84 8.29 -4.25
C GLU A 78 5.83 7.22 -4.72
N ARG A 79 6.61 7.52 -5.76
CA ARG A 79 7.76 6.69 -6.18
C ARG A 79 8.99 7.06 -5.35
N PRO A 80 9.91 6.12 -5.05
CA PRO A 80 11.16 6.46 -4.38
C PRO A 80 12.05 7.37 -5.21
N ASP A 81 12.85 8.20 -4.54
CA ASP A 81 13.80 9.10 -5.19
C ASP A 81 14.82 8.32 -6.04
N GLY A 82 15.17 8.89 -7.21
CA GLY A 82 16.10 8.27 -8.15
C GLY A 82 15.53 7.09 -8.94
N THR A 83 14.24 6.79 -8.81
CA THR A 83 13.55 5.79 -9.65
C THR A 83 12.83 6.45 -10.82
N GLU A 84 12.76 5.73 -11.93
CA GLU A 84 12.00 6.11 -13.12
C GLU A 84 10.63 5.40 -13.20
N TRP A 85 10.13 4.91 -12.05
CA TRP A 85 8.87 4.18 -12.00
C TRP A 85 7.70 5.07 -12.41
N ARG A 86 6.75 4.46 -13.13
CA ARG A 86 5.58 5.14 -13.67
C ARG A 86 4.31 4.51 -13.13
N CYS A 87 3.29 5.33 -12.90
CA CYS A 87 1.97 4.84 -12.59
C CYS A 87 1.40 4.13 -13.84
N PRO A 88 0.85 2.91 -13.70
CA PRO A 88 0.28 2.19 -14.84
C PRO A 88 -1.05 2.76 -15.33
N LEU A 89 -1.69 3.66 -14.58
CA LEU A 89 -3.07 4.12 -14.83
C LEU A 89 -3.20 5.64 -15.00
N CYS A 90 -2.16 6.43 -14.71
CA CYS A 90 -2.20 7.87 -14.92
C CYS A 90 -0.80 8.47 -15.14
N ASP A 91 -0.81 9.76 -15.42
CA ASP A 91 0.34 10.52 -15.90
C ASP A 91 1.09 11.28 -14.80
N PHE A 92 0.87 10.94 -13.54
CA PHE A 92 1.43 11.70 -12.41
C PHE A 92 2.96 11.78 -12.43
N TYR A 93 3.62 10.75 -12.95
CA TYR A 93 5.09 10.65 -13.08
C TYR A 93 5.56 10.66 -14.54
N LYS A 94 4.82 11.35 -15.43
CA LYS A 94 5.23 11.50 -16.83
C LYS A 94 6.60 12.17 -16.98
#